data_AF-A0A7J7KWG2-F1
#
_entry.id   AF-A0A7J7KWG2-F1
#
_cell.length_a   1.000
_cell.length_b   1.000
_cell.length_c   1.000
_cell.angle_alpha   90.00
_cell.angle_beta   90.00
_cell.angle_gamma   90.00
#
_symmetry.space_group_name_H-M   'P 1'
#
loop_
_entity.id
_entity.type
_entity.pdbx_description
1 polymer ?
#
loop_
_entity_poly.entity_id
_entity_poly.type
_entity_poly.pdbx_seq_one_letter_code
_entity_poly.pdbx_strand_id
1 'polypeptide(L)'
;MQGFTQKIVQLIKSERLFESQGGPIILCQIENEYDQSSKALGAPGSLYMTWAAKMVVELGAGVPWVMCKEDDSPDLVAHVFSLKEGGYNPAFLVNNN
;
A
#
# COMPACT_ATOMS: atom_id res chain seq x y z
N MET A 1 -3.56 13.94 0.58
CA MET A 1 -3.25 12.56 0.99
C MET A 1 -1.88 12.44 1.65
N GLN A 2 -0.77 12.68 0.92
CA GLN A 2 0.61 12.44 1.39
C GLN A 2 0.91 12.96 2.82
N GLY A 3 0.66 14.25 3.11
CA GLY A 3 1.00 14.82 4.42
C GLY A 3 0.27 14.17 5.60
N PHE A 4 -0.99 13.76 5.40
CA PHE A 4 -1.74 13.04 6.44
C PHE A 4 -1.23 11.61 6.60
N THR A 5 -1.02 10.89 5.49
CA THR A 5 -0.46 9.53 5.50
C THR A 5 0.91 9.49 6.19
N GLN A 6 1.79 10.44 5.86
CA GLN A 6 3.09 10.63 6.51
C GLN A 6 2.95 10.82 8.02
N LYS A 7 2.06 11.71 8.46
CA LYS A 7 1.82 11.97 9.87
C LYS A 7 1.36 10.72 10.61
N ILE A 8 0.45 9.93 10.03
CA ILE A 8 -0.04 8.69 10.63
C ILE A 8 1.07 7.64 10.70
N VAL A 9 1.83 7.41 9.62
CA VAL A 9 2.93 6.44 9.64
C VAL A 9 4.00 6.84 10.67
N GLN A 10 4.33 8.13 10.77
CA GLN A 10 5.29 8.62 11.76
C GLN A 10 4.77 8.43 13.20
N LEU A 11 3.49 8.70 13.45
CA LEU A 11 2.87 8.47 14.75
C LEU A 11 2.88 6.99 15.15
N ILE A 12 2.51 6.11 14.21
CA ILE A 12 2.53 4.65 14.44
C ILE A 12 3.96 4.17 14.71
N LYS A 13 4.95 4.72 13.99
CA LYS A 13 6.37 4.45 14.22
C LYS A 13 6.84 4.91 15.60
N SER A 14 6.45 6.10 16.03
CA SER A 14 6.87 6.66 17.32
C SER A 14 6.31 5.85 18.49
N GLU A 15 5.09 5.34 18.35
CA GLU A 15 4.43 4.48 19.34
C GLU A 15 4.83 3.00 19.20
N ARG A 16 5.76 2.66 18.30
CA ARG A 16 6.27 1.29 18.06
C ARG A 16 5.16 0.28 17.75
N LEU A 17 4.13 0.70 17.01
CA LEU A 17 2.95 -0.11 16.78
C LEU A 17 3.06 -1.02 15.54
N PHE A 18 4.07 -0.84 14.68
CA PHE A 18 4.36 -1.77 13.60
C PHE A 18 4.95 -3.08 14.13
N GLU A 19 4.60 -4.21 13.49
CA GLU A 19 5.11 -5.54 13.86
C GLU A 19 6.63 -5.62 13.79
N SER A 20 7.25 -4.97 12.81
CA SER A 20 8.71 -4.80 12.72
C SER A 20 9.35 -4.10 13.93
N GLN A 21 8.55 -3.41 14.76
CA GLN A 21 8.99 -2.75 16.00
C GLN A 21 8.53 -3.49 17.27
N GLY A 22 7.86 -4.65 17.12
CA GLY A 22 7.24 -5.45 18.18
C GLY A 22 5.77 -5.10 18.46
N GLY A 23 5.13 -4.28 17.62
CA GLY A 23 3.74 -3.86 17.77
C GLY A 23 2.73 -4.76 17.05
N PRO A 24 1.42 -4.47 17.16
CA PRO A 24 0.37 -5.34 16.62
C PRO A 24 0.03 -5.13 15.14
N ILE A 25 0.50 -4.05 14.49
CA ILE A 25 0.11 -3.72 13.13
C ILE A 25 0.99 -4.47 12.13
N ILE A 26 0.38 -5.40 11.39
CA ILE A 26 1.07 -6.30 10.44
C ILE A 26 0.87 -5.92 8.96
N LEU A 27 0.00 -4.95 8.68
CA LEU A 27 -0.40 -4.59 7.31
C LEU A 27 -0.89 -3.14 7.31
N CYS A 28 -0.64 -2.42 6.22
CA CYS A 28 -1.24 -1.12 5.95
C CYS A 28 -1.94 -1.11 4.60
N GLN A 29 -3.06 -0.39 4.50
CA GLN A 29 -3.73 -0.18 3.22
C GLN A 29 -3.58 1.28 2.80
N ILE A 30 -3.28 1.49 1.51
CA ILE A 30 -3.39 2.79 0.85
C ILE A 30 -4.50 2.74 -0.18
N GLU A 31 -5.26 3.83 -0.28
CA GLU A 31 -6.48 3.88 -1.08
C GLU A 31 -7.53 2.81 -0.72
N ASN A 32 -8.71 2.91 -1.30
CA ASN A 32 -9.74 1.88 -1.14
C ASN A 32 -10.64 1.84 -2.37
N GLU A 33 -10.64 0.70 -3.07
CA GLU A 33 -11.50 0.45 -4.24
C GLU A 33 -11.39 1.50 -5.36
N TYR A 34 -10.21 2.12 -5.49
CA TYR A 34 -10.00 3.22 -6.44
C TYR A 34 -10.00 2.76 -7.90
N ASP A 35 -9.96 1.45 -8.19
CA ASP A 35 -9.93 0.91 -9.56
C ASP A 35 -11.09 1.40 -10.45
N GLN A 36 -12.31 1.46 -9.93
CA GLN A 36 -13.45 1.98 -10.72
C GLN A 36 -13.25 3.45 -11.09
N SER A 37 -12.77 4.25 -10.14
CA SER A 37 -12.45 5.66 -10.35
C SER A 37 -11.27 5.82 -11.30
N SER A 38 -10.23 4.99 -11.16
CA SER A 38 -9.05 4.98 -12.02
C SER A 38 -9.43 4.70 -13.47
N LYS A 39 -10.26 3.68 -13.72
CA LYS A 39 -10.79 3.33 -15.05
C LYS A 39 -11.61 4.45 -15.66
N ALA A 40 -12.46 5.12 -14.87
CA ALA A 40 -13.24 6.27 -15.32
C ALA A 40 -12.35 7.48 -15.67
N LEU A 41 -11.25 7.66 -14.95
CA LEU A 41 -10.31 8.77 -15.15
C LEU A 41 -9.24 8.47 -16.22
N GLY A 42 -9.01 7.21 -16.57
CA GLY A 42 -8.01 6.79 -17.54
C GLY A 42 -6.57 7.05 -17.05
N ALA A 43 -5.73 7.63 -17.91
CA ALA A 43 -4.31 7.86 -17.61
C ALA A 43 -4.04 8.66 -16.32
N PRO A 44 -4.77 9.75 -16.00
CA PRO A 44 -4.68 10.42 -14.70
C PRO A 44 -4.92 9.51 -13.49
N GLY A 45 -5.86 8.58 -13.59
CA GLY A 45 -6.16 7.61 -12.52
C GLY A 45 -5.00 6.65 -12.28
N SER A 46 -4.44 6.11 -13.36
CA SER A 46 -3.27 5.22 -13.30
C SER A 46 -2.02 5.93 -12.75
N LEU A 47 -1.78 7.19 -13.14
CA LEU A 47 -0.69 8.01 -12.61
C LEU A 47 -0.85 8.28 -11.12
N TYR A 48 -2.08 8.52 -10.67
CA TYR A 48 -2.38 8.69 -9.25
C TYR A 48 -2.10 7.42 -8.45
N MET A 49 -2.54 6.25 -8.93
CA MET A 49 -2.28 4.96 -8.28
C MET A 49 -0.78 4.69 -8.17
N THR A 50 -0.04 4.90 -9.26
CA THR A 50 1.43 4.76 -9.27
C THR A 50 2.09 5.69 -8.26
N TRP A 51 1.63 6.95 -8.20
CA TRP A 51 2.13 7.93 -7.24
C TRP A 51 1.80 7.54 -5.79
N ALA A 52 0.57 7.10 -5.51
CA ALA A 52 0.13 6.70 -4.18
C ALA A 52 0.94 5.52 -3.65
N ALA A 53 1.15 4.52 -4.50
CA ALA A 53 1.89 3.32 -4.17
C ALA A 53 3.39 3.64 -3.93
N LYS A 54 4.02 4.43 -4.80
CA LYS A 54 5.40 4.91 -4.58
C LYS A 54 5.54 5.70 -3.28
N MET A 55 4.59 6.59 -3.02
CA MET A 55 4.60 7.44 -1.82
C MET A 55 4.61 6.62 -0.54
N VAL A 56 3.79 5.56 -0.42
CA VAL A 56 3.74 4.75 0.82
C VAL A 56 4.94 3.82 0.99
N VAL A 57 5.53 3.33 -0.10
CA VAL A 57 6.78 2.55 -0.06
C VAL A 57 7.92 3.39 0.52
N GLU A 58 8.03 4.65 0.09
CA GLU A 58 9.04 5.58 0.59
C GLU A 58 8.84 5.95 2.08
N LEU A 59 7.65 5.74 2.66
CA LEU A 59 7.43 5.95 4.10
C LEU A 59 8.07 4.87 4.98
N GLY A 60 8.42 3.72 4.40
CA GLY A 60 9.16 2.66 5.08
C GLY A 60 8.49 2.13 6.34
N ALA A 61 7.20 1.77 6.27
CA ALA A 61 6.43 1.29 7.43
C ALA A 61 6.99 0.00 8.07
N GLY A 62 7.84 -0.74 7.35
CA GLY A 62 8.42 -2.01 7.82
C GLY A 62 7.40 -3.15 7.88
N VAL A 63 6.22 -2.96 7.30
CA VAL A 63 5.17 -3.97 7.11
C VAL A 63 4.62 -3.86 5.68
N PRO A 64 4.01 -4.92 5.13
CA PRO A 64 3.44 -4.89 3.80
C PRO A 64 2.37 -3.80 3.65
N TRP A 65 2.31 -3.21 2.46
CA TRP A 65 1.21 -2.34 2.05
C TRP A 65 0.27 -3.11 1.13
N VAL A 66 -1.00 -2.72 1.12
CA VAL A 66 -2.00 -3.25 0.19
C VAL A 66 -2.81 -2.15 -0.46
N MET A 67 -3.35 -2.44 -1.64
CA MET A 67 -4.39 -1.68 -2.33
C MET A 67 -5.56 -2.63 -2.60
N CYS A 68 -6.78 -2.26 -2.23
CA CYS A 68 -7.94 -3.12 -2.41
C CYS A 68 -8.59 -2.89 -3.79
N LYS A 69 -8.84 -3.99 -4.54
CA LYS A 69 -9.30 -4.06 -5.95
C LYS A 69 -8.33 -3.46 -6.96
N GLU A 70 -7.48 -4.30 -7.54
CA GLU A 70 -6.72 -3.97 -8.75
C GLU A 70 -6.67 -5.22 -9.64
N ASP A 71 -7.43 -5.22 -10.74
CA ASP A 71 -7.38 -6.29 -11.76
C ASP A 71 -6.18 -6.11 -12.71
N ASP A 72 -5.73 -4.86 -12.91
CA ASP A 72 -4.65 -4.45 -13.82
C ASP A 72 -3.65 -3.51 -13.10
N SER A 73 -3.17 -3.91 -11.92
CA SER A 73 -2.00 -3.24 -11.33
C SER A 73 -0.79 -3.57 -12.19
N PRO A 74 -0.12 -2.61 -12.84
CA PRO A 74 1.17 -2.90 -13.44
C PRO A 74 2.09 -3.38 -12.32
N ASP A 75 2.91 -4.40 -12.58
CA ASP A 75 3.91 -5.06 -11.70
C ASP A 75 4.89 -4.11 -10.94
N LEU A 76 4.69 -2.80 -11.00
CA LEU A 76 5.61 -1.74 -10.62
C LEU A 76 5.74 -1.49 -9.12
N VAL A 77 4.98 -2.17 -8.25
CA VAL A 77 5.07 -1.91 -6.80
C VAL A 77 5.25 -3.20 -6.02
N ALA A 78 6.49 -3.70 -6.04
CA ALA A 78 6.95 -4.89 -5.32
C ALA A 78 6.67 -4.94 -3.80
N HIS A 79 6.11 -3.87 -3.21
CA HIS A 79 5.81 -3.73 -1.79
C HIS A 79 4.33 -3.46 -1.47
N VAL A 80 3.49 -3.24 -2.49
CA VAL A 80 2.06 -2.97 -2.33
C VAL A 80 1.28 -4.09 -3.02
N PHE A 81 0.61 -4.94 -2.24
CA PHE A 81 -0.14 -6.08 -2.76
C PHE A 81 -1.59 -5.70 -3.10
N SER A 82 -2.08 -6.10 -4.27
CA SER A 82 -3.50 -6.00 -4.59
C SER A 82 -4.28 -7.11 -3.88
N LEU A 83 -5.18 -6.76 -2.96
CA LEU A 83 -6.12 -7.70 -2.37
C LEU A 83 -7.41 -7.72 -3.19
N LYS A 84 -7.78 -8.90 -3.70
CA LYS A 84 -9.12 -9.17 -4.22
C LYS A 84 -9.99 -9.73 -3.09
N GLU A 85 -11.25 -9.34 -3.04
CA GLU A 85 -12.21 -10.05 -2.19
C GLU A 85 -12.35 -11.50 -2.68
N GLY A 86 -11.90 -12.47 -1.87
CA GLY A 86 -12.13 -13.90 -2.12
C GLY A 86 -10.97 -14.73 -2.70
N GLY A 87 -9.72 -14.23 -2.75
CA GLY A 87 -8.60 -15.08 -3.21
C GLY A 87 -7.21 -14.51 -2.91
N TYR A 88 -6.39 -15.32 -2.23
CA TYR A 88 -4.99 -15.05 -1.93
C TYR A 88 -4.13 -15.41 -3.16
N ASN A 89 -3.32 -14.47 -3.69
CA ASN A 89 -2.28 -14.79 -4.67
C ASN A 89 -0.90 -14.60 -4.01
N PRO A 90 -0.25 -15.70 -3.55
CA PRO A 90 1.00 -15.63 -2.80
C PRO A 90 2.17 -15.58 -3.78
N ALA A 91 2.43 -14.43 -4.37
CA ALA A 91 3.70 -14.20 -5.04
C ALA A 91 4.44 -13.08 -4.28
N PHE A 92 5.63 -13.44 -3.78
CA PHE A 92 6.62 -12.56 -3.15
C PHE A 92 6.43 -12.25 -1.67
N LEU A 93 6.63 -13.31 -0.87
CA LEU A 93 7.21 -13.17 0.46
C LEU A 93 8.63 -12.57 0.37
N VAL A 94 8.92 -11.73 1.36
CA VAL A 94 10.24 -11.32 1.87
C VAL A 94 10.96 -10.22 1.10
N ASN A 95 11.22 -9.10 1.79
CA ASN A 95 12.59 -8.61 1.80
C ASN A 95 13.02 -8.32 3.23
N ASN A 96 13.91 -9.18 3.72
CA ASN A 96 14.72 -8.98 4.91
C ASN A 96 15.67 -7.81 4.63
N ASN A 97 15.59 -6.76 5.44
CA ASN A 97 16.72 -5.95 5.87
C ASN A 97 16.35 -5.22 7.15
#